data_AF-A0A848B408-F1
#
_entry.id   AF-A0A848B408-F1
#
_cell.length_a   1.000
_cell.length_b   1.000
_cell.length_c   1.000
_cell.angle_alpha   90.00
_cell.angle_beta   90.00
_cell.angle_gamma   90.00
#
_symmetry.space_group_name_H-M   'P 1'
#
loop_
_entity.id
_entity.type
_entity.pdbx_description
1 polymer ?
#
loop_
_entity_poly.entity_id
_entity_poly.type
_entity_poly.pdbx_seq_one_letter_code
_entity_poly.pdbx_strand_id
1 'polypeptide(L)'
;MAKEQLRYSAKFKRDYVAMLAVAIFFAIIFCEVALAVSIPAYLHKENAMALEVRRLQLLESFDGARNLANHVKPAQESAEMEARLLCWDLNLLANYLRTEAPKLTSSEISELQATVRDITYFLARLREGGSFCSERRLDTSIYMDSLLEAPAAEQ
;
A
#
# COMPACT_ATOMS: atom_id res chain seq x y z
N MET A 1 34.67 -44.54 -62.10
CA MET A 1 33.95 -44.99 -60.89
C MET A 1 34.38 -44.28 -59.59
N ALA A 2 35.67 -43.97 -59.35
CA ALA A 2 36.08 -43.29 -58.10
C ALA A 2 35.55 -41.84 -57.91
N LYS A 3 35.36 -41.09 -58.99
CA LYS A 3 34.85 -39.69 -58.94
C LYS A 3 33.36 -39.58 -58.57
N GLU A 4 32.56 -40.63 -58.79
CA GLU A 4 31.14 -40.64 -58.47
C GLU A 4 30.88 -40.91 -56.99
N GLN A 5 31.69 -41.80 -56.37
CA GLN A 5 31.57 -42.10 -54.94
C GLN A 5 31.95 -40.93 -54.02
N LEU A 6 32.96 -40.13 -54.41
CA LEU A 6 33.35 -38.91 -53.68
C LEU A 6 32.26 -37.82 -53.75
N ARG A 7 31.58 -37.68 -54.90
CA ARG A 7 30.45 -36.77 -55.06
C ARG A 7 29.24 -37.19 -54.24
N TYR A 8 28.97 -38.49 -54.11
CA TYR A 8 27.87 -39.02 -53.32
C TYR A 8 28.11 -38.80 -51.81
N SER A 9 29.32 -39.02 -51.32
CA SER A 9 29.71 -38.78 -49.92
C SER A 9 29.64 -37.29 -49.51
N ALA A 10 30.07 -36.39 -50.40
CA ALA A 10 30.01 -34.94 -50.15
C ALA A 10 28.59 -34.37 -50.20
N LYS A 11 27.69 -34.94 -51.03
CA LYS A 11 26.26 -34.56 -51.07
C LYS A 11 25.56 -34.87 -49.74
N PHE A 12 25.79 -36.06 -49.18
CA PHE A 12 25.20 -36.48 -47.91
C PHE A 12 25.59 -35.59 -46.73
N LYS A 13 26.87 -35.17 -46.63
CA LYS A 13 27.29 -34.21 -45.58
C LYS A 13 26.60 -32.86 -45.73
N ARG A 14 26.35 -32.41 -46.97
CA ARG A 14 25.73 -31.13 -47.25
C ARG A 14 24.23 -31.13 -46.95
N ASP A 15 23.54 -32.23 -47.25
CA ASP A 15 22.13 -32.43 -46.91
C ASP A 15 21.92 -32.58 -45.40
N TYR A 16 22.88 -33.19 -44.69
CA TYR A 16 22.85 -33.28 -43.23
C TYR A 16 23.02 -31.90 -42.58
N VAL A 17 23.94 -31.08 -43.10
CA VAL A 17 24.14 -29.69 -42.65
C VAL A 17 22.89 -28.85 -42.94
N ALA A 18 22.24 -29.05 -44.09
CA ALA A 18 20.99 -28.35 -44.43
C ALA A 18 19.83 -28.76 -43.51
N MET A 19 19.62 -30.06 -43.26
CA MET A 19 18.60 -30.51 -42.30
C MET A 19 18.86 -30.02 -40.88
N LEU A 20 20.12 -30.00 -40.45
CA LEU A 20 20.51 -29.48 -39.13
C LEU A 20 20.26 -27.97 -39.02
N ALA A 21 20.54 -27.21 -40.08
CA ALA A 21 20.24 -25.78 -40.12
C ALA A 21 18.73 -25.51 -40.04
N VAL A 22 17.91 -26.29 -40.75
CA VAL A 22 16.44 -26.20 -40.67
C VAL A 22 15.94 -26.55 -39.27
N ALA A 23 16.47 -27.61 -38.65
CA ALA A 23 16.12 -28.00 -37.29
C ALA A 23 16.47 -26.92 -36.25
N ILE A 24 17.66 -26.32 -36.36
CA ILE A 24 18.09 -25.22 -35.48
C ILE A 24 17.20 -24.00 -35.69
N PHE A 25 16.83 -23.68 -36.93
CA PHE A 25 15.93 -22.56 -37.23
C PHE A 25 14.57 -22.72 -36.55
N PHE A 26 13.96 -23.91 -36.64
CA PHE A 26 12.72 -24.20 -35.92
C PHE A 26 12.89 -24.16 -34.40
N ALA A 27 14.02 -24.63 -33.87
CA ALA A 27 14.31 -24.55 -32.44
C ALA A 27 14.43 -23.10 -31.95
N ILE A 28 15.06 -22.22 -32.74
CA ILE A 28 15.17 -20.79 -32.44
C ILE A 28 13.77 -20.15 -32.44
N ILE A 29 12.95 -20.40 -33.47
CA ILE A 29 11.57 -19.88 -33.53
C ILE A 29 10.76 -20.34 -32.32
N PHE A 30 10.85 -21.62 -31.95
CA PHE A 30 10.14 -22.13 -30.78
C PHE A 30 10.60 -21.44 -29.49
N CYS A 31 11.91 -21.23 -29.35
CA CYS A 31 12.48 -20.53 -28.20
C CYS A 31 12.00 -19.06 -28.15
N GLU A 32 11.92 -18.39 -29.29
CA GLU A 32 11.47 -17.00 -29.40
C GLU A 32 9.99 -16.86 -29.02
N VAL A 33 9.13 -17.77 -29.51
CA VAL A 33 7.71 -17.82 -29.10
C VAL A 33 7.57 -18.11 -27.60
N ALA A 34 8.37 -19.04 -27.07
CA ALA A 34 8.37 -19.35 -25.64
C ALA A 34 8.79 -18.14 -24.80
N LEU A 35 9.80 -17.39 -25.23
CA LEU A 35 10.22 -16.15 -24.57
C LEU A 35 9.14 -15.06 -24.67
N ALA A 36 8.53 -14.89 -25.84
CA ALA A 36 7.47 -13.91 -26.07
C ALA A 36 6.24 -14.14 -25.18
N VAL A 37 5.92 -15.39 -24.83
CA VAL A 37 4.81 -15.73 -23.93
C VAL A 37 5.23 -15.73 -22.46
N SER A 38 6.42 -16.24 -22.14
CA SER A 38 6.88 -16.37 -20.75
C SER A 38 7.19 -15.02 -20.09
N ILE A 39 7.75 -14.06 -20.82
CA ILE A 39 8.06 -12.73 -20.28
C ILE A 39 6.81 -12.00 -19.76
N PRO A 40 5.74 -11.79 -20.55
CA PRO A 40 4.53 -11.13 -20.07
C PRO A 40 3.83 -11.95 -18.99
N ALA A 41 3.83 -13.29 -19.09
CA ALA A 41 3.22 -14.15 -18.06
C ALA A 41 3.94 -14.04 -16.71
N TYR A 42 5.27 -14.00 -16.73
CA TYR A 42 6.08 -13.85 -15.53
C TYR A 42 5.89 -12.46 -14.91
N LEU A 43 5.92 -11.40 -15.73
CA LEU A 43 5.70 -10.03 -15.27
C LEU A 43 4.29 -9.85 -14.66
N HIS A 44 3.27 -10.48 -15.24
CA HIS A 44 1.91 -10.41 -14.71
C HIS A 44 1.81 -11.06 -13.34
N LYS A 45 2.50 -12.20 -13.15
CA LYS A 45 2.57 -12.89 -11.86
C LYS A 45 3.31 -12.08 -10.80
N GLU A 46 4.44 -11.47 -11.16
CA GLU A 46 5.19 -10.58 -10.25
C GLU A 46 4.36 -9.36 -9.84
N ASN A 47 3.66 -8.73 -10.78
CA ASN A 47 2.79 -7.58 -10.49
C ASN A 47 1.62 -7.97 -9.57
N ALA A 48 0.99 -9.12 -9.81
CA ALA A 48 -0.07 -9.64 -8.94
C ALA A 48 0.47 -9.94 -7.52
N MET A 49 1.63 -10.58 -7.43
CA MET A 49 2.29 -10.85 -6.16
C MET A 49 2.69 -9.56 -5.42
N ALA A 50 3.22 -8.57 -6.14
CA ALA A 50 3.58 -7.27 -5.57
C ALA A 50 2.36 -6.53 -5.01
N LEU A 51 1.21 -6.62 -5.68
CA LEU A 51 -0.05 -6.06 -5.18
C LEU A 51 -0.51 -6.77 -3.90
N GLU A 52 -0.44 -8.10 -3.85
CA GLU A 52 -0.78 -8.88 -2.65
C GLU A 52 0.14 -8.54 -1.47
N VAL A 53 1.45 -8.42 -1.70
CA VAL A 53 2.40 -8.00 -0.66
C VAL A 53 2.06 -6.62 -0.10
N ARG A 54 1.71 -5.65 -0.96
CA ARG A 54 1.29 -4.32 -0.51
C ARG A 54 0.01 -4.36 0.34
N ARG A 55 -0.95 -5.23 -0.01
CA ARG A 55 -2.17 -5.43 0.78
C ARG A 55 -1.86 -6.02 2.16
N LEU A 56 -0.95 -6.99 2.23
CA LEU A 56 -0.52 -7.57 3.49
C LEU A 56 0.17 -6.53 4.38
N GLN A 57 1.07 -5.72 3.80
CA GLN A 57 1.72 -4.62 4.53
C GLN A 57 0.73 -3.58 5.05
N LEU A 58 -0.31 -3.26 4.27
CA LEU A 58 -1.38 -2.37 4.72
C LEU A 58 -2.12 -2.96 5.93
N LEU A 59 -2.54 -4.23 5.86
CA LEU A 59 -3.22 -4.91 6.95
C LEU A 59 -2.35 -4.97 8.21
N GLU A 60 -1.07 -5.30 8.07
CA GLU A 60 -0.12 -5.32 9.19
C GLU A 60 0.04 -3.93 9.81
N SER A 61 0.16 -2.88 9.00
CA SER A 61 0.25 -1.50 9.50
C SER A 61 -1.02 -1.07 10.23
N PHE A 62 -2.18 -1.50 9.75
CA PHE A 62 -3.48 -1.22 10.35
C PHE A 62 -3.65 -1.94 11.69
N ASP A 63 -3.29 -3.23 11.76
CA ASP A 63 -3.30 -4.01 13.00
C ASP A 63 -2.32 -3.41 14.02
N GLY A 64 -1.16 -2.93 13.57
CA GLY A 64 -0.20 -2.19 14.41
C GLY A 64 -0.81 -0.90 14.99
N ALA A 65 -1.47 -0.09 14.16
CA ALA A 65 -2.14 1.14 14.59
C ALA A 65 -3.26 0.86 15.60
N ARG A 66 -4.08 -0.17 15.34
CA ARG A 66 -5.16 -0.60 16.23
C ARG A 66 -4.63 -1.14 17.55
N ASN A 67 -3.52 -1.88 17.53
CA ASN A 67 -2.86 -2.35 18.74
C ASN A 67 -2.33 -1.18 19.58
N LEU A 68 -1.69 -0.20 18.94
CA LEU A 68 -1.26 1.03 19.62
C LEU A 68 -2.45 1.74 20.25
N ALA A 69 -3.53 1.96 19.50
CA ALA A 69 -4.71 2.66 19.95
C ALA A 69 -5.33 2.03 21.22
N ASN A 70 -5.40 0.69 21.28
CA ASN A 70 -5.92 -0.04 22.45
C ASN A 70 -5.04 0.07 23.71
N HIS A 71 -3.75 0.38 23.55
CA HIS A 71 -2.78 0.45 24.65
C HIS A 71 -2.44 1.89 25.07
N VAL A 72 -2.85 2.90 24.29
CA VAL A 72 -2.65 4.30 24.64
C VAL A 72 -3.53 4.66 25.82
N LYS A 73 -2.90 4.99 26.95
CA LYS A 73 -3.55 5.56 28.14
C LYS A 73 -3.09 7.00 28.30
N PRO A 74 -3.83 7.98 27.76
CA PRO A 74 -3.47 9.37 27.88
C PRO A 74 -3.65 9.85 29.32
N ALA A 75 -2.81 10.79 29.74
CA ALA A 75 -2.83 11.32 31.11
C ALA A 75 -3.89 12.42 31.32
N GLN A 76 -4.42 13.02 30.24
CA GLN A 76 -5.38 14.12 30.27
C GLN A 76 -6.72 13.68 29.67
N GLU A 77 -7.82 14.21 30.19
CA GLU A 77 -9.19 13.90 29.74
C GLU A 77 -9.43 14.31 28.28
N SER A 78 -8.93 15.48 27.85
CA SER A 78 -9.02 15.93 26.45
C SER A 78 -8.30 14.97 25.50
N ALA A 79 -7.11 14.51 25.89
CA ALA A 79 -6.35 13.52 25.13
C ALA A 79 -7.02 12.13 25.13
N GLU A 80 -7.82 11.80 26.15
CA GLU A 80 -8.64 10.57 26.17
C GLU A 80 -9.76 10.62 25.12
N MET A 81 -10.45 11.76 24.99
CA MET A 81 -11.47 11.92 23.96
C MET A 81 -10.87 11.85 22.55
N GLU A 82 -9.71 12.47 22.32
CA GLU A 82 -8.98 12.39 21.05
C GLU A 82 -8.57 10.95 20.72
N ALA A 83 -8.02 10.22 21.70
CA ALA A 83 -7.68 8.81 21.51
C ALA A 83 -8.91 7.95 21.20
N ARG A 84 -10.05 8.20 21.86
CA ARG A 84 -11.31 7.50 21.58
C ARG A 84 -11.83 7.76 20.17
N LEU A 85 -11.73 9.01 19.67
CA LEU A 85 -12.08 9.36 18.30
C LEU A 85 -11.22 8.60 17.28
N LEU A 86 -9.90 8.61 17.45
CA LEU A 86 -8.98 7.88 16.58
C LEU A 86 -9.23 6.36 16.62
N CYS A 87 -9.55 5.80 17.79
CA CYS A 87 -9.97 4.40 17.92
C CYS A 87 -11.26 4.12 17.14
N TRP A 88 -12.22 5.03 17.15
CA TRP A 88 -13.47 4.88 16.42
C TRP A 88 -13.24 4.92 14.90
N ASP A 89 -12.42 5.86 14.42
CA ASP A 89 -12.03 5.96 13.01
C ASP A 89 -11.32 4.69 12.54
N LEU A 90 -10.39 4.15 13.33
CA LEU A 90 -9.74 2.88 13.02
C LEU A 90 -10.75 1.72 12.98
N ASN A 91 -11.74 1.66 13.88
CA ASN A 91 -12.77 0.63 13.83
C ASN A 91 -13.67 0.75 12.58
N LEU A 92 -13.98 1.97 12.14
CA LEU A 92 -14.71 2.19 10.89
C LEU A 92 -13.88 1.73 9.68
N LEU A 93 -12.60 2.09 9.66
CA LEU A 93 -11.66 1.67 8.61
C LEU A 93 -11.46 0.15 8.59
N ALA A 94 -11.50 -0.53 9.75
CA ALA A 94 -11.44 -1.98 9.86
C ALA A 94 -12.59 -2.64 9.08
N ASN A 95 -13.80 -2.12 9.23
CA ASN A 95 -14.98 -2.64 8.54
C ASN A 95 -14.84 -2.45 7.02
N TYR A 96 -14.37 -1.28 6.59
CA TYR A 96 -14.12 -0.98 5.17
C TYR A 96 -13.05 -1.90 4.57
N LEU A 97 -11.92 -2.07 5.27
CA LEU A 97 -10.85 -2.97 4.87
C LEU A 97 -11.36 -4.42 4.77
N ARG A 98 -12.20 -4.89 5.70
CA ARG A 98 -12.72 -6.25 5.64
C ARG A 98 -13.56 -6.53 4.39
N THR A 99 -14.32 -5.54 3.92
CA THR A 99 -15.23 -5.70 2.78
C THR A 99 -14.57 -5.40 1.44
N GLU A 100 -13.70 -4.39 1.39
CA GLU A 100 -13.15 -3.86 0.13
C GLU A 100 -11.65 -4.14 -0.06
N ALA A 101 -10.94 -4.73 0.94
CA ALA A 101 -9.55 -5.24 0.83
C ALA A 101 -9.21 -5.89 -0.52
N PRO A 102 -10.00 -6.85 -1.04
CA PRO A 102 -9.62 -7.57 -2.26
C PRO A 102 -9.76 -6.73 -3.54
N LYS A 103 -10.53 -5.63 -3.51
CA LYS A 103 -10.79 -4.80 -4.69
C LYS A 103 -9.91 -3.56 -4.77
N LEU A 104 -9.20 -3.21 -3.71
CA LEU A 104 -8.36 -2.02 -3.68
C LEU A 104 -7.24 -2.10 -4.73
N THR A 105 -7.08 -1.00 -5.44
CA THR A 105 -5.99 -0.74 -6.37
C THR A 105 -4.71 -0.36 -5.62
N SER A 106 -3.57 -0.40 -6.31
CA SER A 106 -2.30 -0.08 -5.66
C SER A 106 -2.18 1.38 -5.20
N SER A 107 -2.84 2.33 -5.86
CA SER A 107 -2.81 3.73 -5.45
C SER A 107 -3.61 3.94 -4.18
N GLU A 108 -4.82 3.38 -4.12
CA GLU A 108 -5.69 3.47 -2.94
C GLU A 108 -5.03 2.81 -1.71
N ILE A 109 -4.31 1.70 -1.91
CA ILE A 109 -3.52 1.06 -0.83
C ILE A 109 -2.49 2.04 -0.27
N SER A 110 -1.77 2.78 -1.13
CA SER A 110 -0.75 3.73 -0.69
C SER A 110 -1.35 4.93 0.05
N GLU A 111 -2.51 5.42 -0.39
CA GLU A 111 -3.24 6.51 0.29
C GLU A 111 -3.78 6.06 1.65
N LEU A 112 -4.33 4.85 1.72
CA LEU A 112 -4.81 4.29 2.98
C LEU A 112 -3.65 4.08 3.97
N GLN A 113 -2.52 3.59 3.47
CA GLN A 113 -1.31 3.40 4.28
C GLN A 113 -0.77 4.74 4.81
N ALA A 114 -0.83 5.82 4.02
CA ALA A 114 -0.48 7.16 4.48
C ALA A 114 -1.43 7.62 5.61
N THR A 115 -2.73 7.44 5.42
CA THR A 115 -3.75 7.77 6.44
C THR A 115 -3.53 7.00 7.75
N VAL A 116 -3.28 5.68 7.67
CA VAL A 116 -3.00 4.85 8.85
C VAL A 116 -1.72 5.30 9.56
N ARG A 117 -0.69 5.68 8.80
CA ARG A 117 0.56 6.20 9.36
C ARG A 117 0.34 7.52 10.09
N ASP A 118 -0.48 8.42 9.55
CA ASP A 118 -0.79 9.70 10.18
C ASP A 118 -1.59 9.51 11.48
N ILE A 119 -2.58 8.60 11.48
CA ILE A 119 -3.31 8.20 12.70
C ILE A 119 -2.34 7.63 13.76
N THR A 120 -1.41 6.77 13.33
CA THR A 120 -0.41 6.18 14.22
C THR A 120 0.51 7.25 14.83
N TYR A 121 0.90 8.25 14.04
CA TYR A 121 1.67 9.40 14.54
C TYR A 121 0.89 10.20 15.59
N PHE A 122 -0.40 10.46 15.35
CA PHE A 122 -1.25 11.15 16.33
C PHE A 122 -1.41 10.35 17.63
N LEU A 123 -1.62 9.03 17.54
CA LEU A 123 -1.68 8.14 18.70
C LEU A 123 -0.36 8.12 19.50
N ALA A 124 0.78 8.10 18.80
CA ALA A 124 2.09 8.14 19.45
C ALA A 124 2.31 9.46 20.21
N ARG A 125 1.91 10.59 19.62
CA ARG A 125 1.97 11.90 20.26
C ARG A 125 1.03 12.02 21.47
N LEU A 126 -0.17 11.45 21.38
CA LEU A 126 -1.11 11.40 22.51
C LEU A 126 -0.56 10.59 23.68
N ARG A 127 0.17 9.50 23.39
CA ARG A 127 0.88 8.71 24.40
C ARG A 127 1.94 9.53 25.14
N GLU A 128 2.59 10.46 24.44
CA GLU A 128 3.62 11.35 25.00
C GLU A 128 3.01 12.56 25.75
N GLY A 129 1.68 12.69 25.79
CA GLY A 129 0.97 13.76 26.51
C GLY A 129 0.72 15.02 25.70
N GLY A 130 0.94 14.99 24.38
CA GLY A 130 0.64 16.12 23.51
C GLY A 130 -0.79 16.10 22.98
N SER A 131 -1.76 16.68 23.73
CA SER A 131 -3.13 16.89 23.24
C SER A 131 -3.17 17.88 22.06
N PHE A 132 -4.08 17.69 21.10
CA PHE A 132 -4.35 18.67 20.05
C PHE A 132 -5.36 19.73 20.50
N CYS A 133 -6.32 19.33 21.33
CA CYS A 133 -7.29 20.21 21.95
C CYS A 133 -6.73 20.76 23.26
N SER A 134 -6.60 22.07 23.36
CA SER A 134 -6.46 22.75 24.64
C SER A 134 -7.84 23.13 25.14
N GLU A 135 -8.15 22.82 26.40
CA GLU A 135 -9.36 23.30 27.04
C GLU A 135 -9.37 24.84 27.04
N ARG A 136 -10.29 25.44 26.27
CA ARG A 136 -10.46 26.89 26.21
C ARG A 136 -11.28 27.31 27.41
N ARG A 137 -10.63 27.87 28.43
CA ARG A 137 -11.35 28.52 29.53
C ARG A 137 -12.00 29.79 29.01
N LEU A 138 -13.30 29.94 29.22
CA LEU A 138 -14.02 31.15 28.90
C LEU A 138 -13.52 32.25 29.83
N ASP A 139 -12.91 33.30 29.29
CA ASP A 139 -12.49 34.44 30.08
C ASP A 139 -13.72 35.30 30.40
N THR A 140 -14.32 35.04 31.56
CA THR A 140 -15.52 35.75 32.01
C THR A 140 -15.24 37.21 32.38
N SER A 141 -13.97 37.60 32.53
CA SER A 141 -13.58 38.99 32.85
C SER A 141 -14.08 39.98 31.78
N ILE A 142 -13.93 39.62 30.51
CA ILE A 142 -14.37 40.43 29.35
C ILE A 142 -15.89 40.67 29.37
N TYR A 143 -16.65 39.68 29.84
CA TYR A 143 -18.11 39.79 29.98
C TYR A 143 -18.54 40.52 31.26
N MET A 144 -17.76 40.41 32.35
CA MET A 144 -18.04 41.14 33.59
C MET A 144 -17.77 42.64 33.43
N ASP A 145 -16.71 43.04 32.71
CA ASP A 145 -16.39 44.46 32.48
C ASP A 145 -17.50 45.16 31.67
N SER A 146 -18.03 44.48 30.64
CA SER A 146 -19.14 44.98 29.83
C SER A 146 -20.49 45.03 30.57
N LEU A 147 -20.69 44.19 31.60
CA LEU A 147 -21.87 44.24 32.47
C LEU A 147 -21.76 45.32 33.56
N LEU A 148 -20.55 45.70 33.95
CA LEU A 148 -20.28 46.77 34.93
C LEU A 148 -20.26 48.17 34.29
N GLU A 149 -19.94 48.29 32.99
CA GLU A 149 -20.05 49.55 32.21
C GLU A 149 -21.48 49.85 31.71
N ALA A 150 -22.39 48.88 31.71
CA ALA A 150 -23.80 49.10 31.42
C ALA A 150 -24.44 49.85 32.61
N PRO A 151 -24.85 51.11 32.44
CA PRO A 151 -24.82 52.08 33.52
C PRO A 151 -25.90 51.87 34.56
N ALA A 152 -25.52 52.19 35.81
CA ALA A 152 -26.38 52.71 36.86
C ALA A 152 -27.05 54.05 36.45
N ALA A 153 -27.74 54.06 35.31
CA ALA A 153 -28.51 55.19 34.79
C ALA A 153 -30.01 54.88 34.91
N GLU A 154 -30.50 54.79 36.13
CA GLU A 154 -31.90 55.01 36.49
C GLU A 154 -31.93 55.26 38.01
N GLN A 155 -31.61 56.51 38.38
CA GLN A 155 -31.99 57.12 39.66
C GLN A 155 -33.23 57.97 39.43
#